data_AF-A0A067NRI4-F1
#
_entry.id   AF-A0A067NRI4-F1
#
_cell.length_a   1.000
_cell.length_b   1.000
_cell.length_c   1.000
_cell.angle_alpha   90.00
_cell.angle_beta   90.00
_cell.angle_gamma   90.00
#
_symmetry.space_group_name_H-M   'P 1'
#
loop_
_entity.id
_entity.type
_entity.pdbx_description
1 polymer ?
#
loop_
_entity_poly.entity_id
_entity_poly.type
_entity_poly.pdbx_seq_one_letter_code
_entity_poly.pdbx_strand_id
1 'polypeptide(L)'
;GLHISVRRLPTRLEQYVYTYNLVAGSTPIQFIISVEPVNGRPEAGDYNFHLSLKINQIERQICEPTKLRLSIDPRTLDFVVFVFPGKSSLPVGSLWSLRVWLRTQSISHRIFADDELFVGKDLDFNSIADASFARLKTANANSQIYQSYVGKAPVTFTVSWKQKSDKTYSYNIEYDAGGVGATVVQDLLLKLDCDPRRITFTIYSVPMTSTPAGASHRIRIWVRSLAPFPTEPGPVGHYTLPFTDSYIYHRVWKSDGFRLGAHLDFLSLSNKMVLGFAASNTPQTVVTVRSVPPPPRDTYSPASMRK
;
A
#
# COMPACT_ATOMS: atom_id res chain seq x y z
N GLY A 1 -36.79 11.16 -38.95
CA GLY A 1 -35.48 11.74 -38.60
C GLY A 1 -34.66 10.68 -37.91
N LEU A 2 -33.59 10.20 -38.56
CA LEU A 2 -32.70 9.18 -38.01
C LEU A 2 -31.77 9.83 -36.97
N HIS A 3 -31.87 9.36 -35.73
CA HIS A 3 -30.93 9.71 -34.66
C HIS A 3 -29.59 9.03 -34.94
N ILE A 4 -28.61 9.80 -35.43
CA ILE A 4 -27.23 9.34 -35.55
C ILE A 4 -26.64 9.37 -34.14
N SER A 5 -26.52 8.19 -33.53
CA SER A 5 -25.70 7.97 -32.35
C SER A 5 -24.24 8.16 -32.74
N VAL A 6 -23.68 9.32 -32.40
CA VAL A 6 -22.24 9.58 -32.53
C VAL A 6 -21.54 8.70 -31.50
N ARG A 7 -21.10 7.51 -31.93
CA ARG A 7 -20.12 6.69 -31.21
C ARG A 7 -18.88 7.56 -31.01
N ARG A 8 -18.69 8.12 -29.81
CA ARG A 8 -17.41 8.71 -29.41
C ARG A 8 -16.37 7.60 -29.48
N LEU A 9 -15.46 7.69 -30.45
CA LEU A 9 -14.26 6.87 -30.50
C LEU A 9 -13.54 7.01 -29.14
N PRO A 10 -12.99 5.93 -28.57
CA PRO A 10 -12.23 6.03 -27.34
C PRO A 10 -11.10 7.04 -27.56
N THR A 11 -11.10 8.10 -26.77
CA THR A 11 -10.06 9.12 -26.77
C THR A 11 -8.74 8.39 -26.53
N ARG A 12 -7.83 8.43 -27.51
CA ARG A 12 -6.53 7.78 -27.43
C ARG A 12 -5.73 8.52 -26.35
N LEU A 13 -5.75 8.00 -25.13
CA LEU A 13 -4.93 8.51 -24.03
C LEU A 13 -3.49 8.11 -24.32
N GLU A 14 -2.66 9.10 -24.65
CA GLU A 14 -1.22 8.87 -24.78
C GLU A 14 -0.57 8.94 -23.41
N GLN A 15 0.18 7.90 -23.03
CA GLN A 15 0.94 7.85 -21.79
C GLN A 15 2.40 7.59 -22.14
N TYR A 16 3.30 8.41 -21.60
CA TYR A 16 4.74 8.29 -21.77
C TYR A 16 5.33 7.62 -20.54
N VAL A 17 6.19 6.63 -20.74
CA VAL A 17 6.74 5.82 -19.64
C VAL A 17 8.27 5.84 -19.70
N TYR A 18 8.87 6.23 -18.59
CA TYR A 18 10.32 6.28 -18.41
C TYR A 18 10.73 5.31 -17.32
N THR A 19 11.66 4.41 -17.63
CA THR A 19 12.04 3.31 -16.74
C THR A 19 13.51 3.44 -16.33
N TYR A 20 13.77 3.43 -15.03
CA TYR A 20 15.09 3.56 -14.44
C TYR A 20 15.39 2.35 -13.57
N ASN A 21 16.46 1.63 -13.89
CA ASN A 21 16.92 0.48 -13.11
C ASN A 21 18.08 0.89 -12.21
N LEU A 22 18.06 0.43 -10.97
CA LEU A 22 19.11 0.70 -10.00
C LEU A 22 19.25 -0.45 -9.01
N VAL A 23 20.39 -0.49 -8.33
CA VAL A 23 20.69 -1.52 -7.31
C VAL A 23 20.95 -0.81 -6.00
N ALA A 24 20.16 -1.12 -4.98
CA ALA A 24 20.29 -0.55 -3.64
C ALA A 24 20.39 -1.69 -2.61
N GLY A 25 21.50 -1.77 -1.88
CA GLY A 25 21.72 -2.85 -0.90
C GLY A 25 21.57 -4.24 -1.52
N SER A 26 22.21 -4.45 -2.68
CA SER A 26 22.12 -5.70 -3.46
C SER A 26 20.71 -6.09 -3.93
N THR A 27 19.77 -5.15 -3.88
CA THR A 27 18.39 -5.33 -4.32
C THR A 27 18.17 -4.61 -5.64
N PRO A 28 17.82 -5.32 -6.73
CA PRO A 28 17.40 -4.70 -7.97
C PRO A 28 16.06 -3.98 -7.78
N ILE A 29 16.02 -2.72 -8.14
CA ILE A 29 14.85 -1.85 -8.04
C ILE A 29 14.66 -1.17 -9.40
N GLN A 30 13.40 -1.08 -9.82
CA GLN A 30 13.01 -0.34 -11.00
C GLN A 30 12.03 0.77 -10.62
N PHE A 31 12.33 2.00 -11.03
CA PHE A 31 11.40 3.12 -10.95
C PHE A 31 10.79 3.36 -12.32
N ILE A 32 9.49 3.59 -12.34
CA ILE A 32 8.71 3.83 -13.55
C ILE A 32 8.02 5.17 -13.38
N ILE A 33 8.36 6.15 -14.22
CA ILE A 33 7.73 7.47 -14.25
C ILE A 33 6.75 7.47 -15.42
N SER A 34 5.48 7.70 -15.13
CA SER A 34 4.44 7.83 -16.15
C SER A 34 4.00 9.28 -16.28
N VAL A 35 3.99 9.79 -17.50
CA VAL A 35 3.62 11.17 -17.84
C VAL A 35 2.43 11.12 -18.78
N GLU A 36 1.31 11.69 -18.35
CA GLU A 36 0.06 11.70 -19.11
C GLU A 36 -0.47 13.13 -19.28
N PRO A 37 -0.90 13.53 -20.48
CA PRO A 37 -1.54 14.82 -20.70
C PRO A 37 -2.93 14.82 -20.07
N VAL A 38 -3.27 15.86 -19.32
CA VAL A 38 -4.57 15.99 -18.65
C VAL A 38 -5.73 16.05 -19.66
N ASN A 39 -5.49 16.61 -20.85
CA ASN A 39 -6.45 16.68 -21.94
C ASN A 39 -6.39 15.47 -22.89
N GLY A 40 -5.53 14.49 -22.63
CA GLY A 40 -5.31 13.31 -23.46
C GLY A 40 -4.52 13.56 -24.75
N ARG A 41 -4.00 14.77 -24.99
CA ARG A 41 -3.27 15.13 -26.21
C ARG A 41 -1.81 15.52 -25.91
N PRO A 42 -0.84 15.13 -26.74
CA PRO A 42 0.58 15.43 -26.55
C PRO A 42 0.93 16.86 -26.98
N GLU A 43 0.24 17.84 -26.42
CA GLU A 43 0.42 19.26 -26.71
C GLU A 43 1.00 20.00 -25.50
N ALA A 44 1.49 21.23 -25.69
CA ALA A 44 1.89 22.07 -24.57
C ALA A 44 0.70 22.30 -23.63
N GLY A 45 0.88 22.09 -22.33
CA GLY A 45 -0.23 22.10 -21.39
C GLY A 45 0.07 21.36 -20.10
N ASP A 46 -0.98 20.98 -19.40
CA ASP A 46 -0.90 20.31 -18.12
C ASP A 46 -0.72 18.79 -18.27
N TYR A 47 0.20 18.22 -17.49
CA TYR A 47 0.50 16.80 -17.44
C TYR A 47 0.49 16.29 -15.99
N ASN A 48 -0.02 15.08 -15.79
CA ASN A 48 0.13 14.35 -14.54
C ASN A 48 1.36 13.44 -14.60
N PHE A 49 2.14 13.47 -13.54
CA PHE A 49 3.30 12.63 -13.32
C PHE A 49 2.96 11.64 -12.21
N HIS A 50 3.18 10.36 -12.50
CA HIS A 50 3.04 9.26 -11.56
C HIS A 50 4.38 8.57 -11.39
N LEU A 51 4.66 8.11 -10.18
CA LEU A 51 5.85 7.35 -9.87
C LEU A 51 5.46 5.99 -9.32
N SER A 52 5.96 4.94 -9.96
CA SER A 52 5.80 3.56 -9.52
C SER A 52 7.15 2.96 -9.18
N LEU A 53 7.14 2.10 -8.17
CA LEU A 53 8.25 1.28 -7.72
C LEU A 53 7.93 -0.15 -8.10
N LYS A 54 8.77 -0.74 -8.96
CA LYS A 54 8.75 -2.17 -9.26
C LYS A 54 9.95 -2.85 -8.62
N ILE A 55 9.66 -3.85 -7.81
CA ILE A 55 10.63 -4.71 -7.16
C ILE A 55 10.23 -6.14 -7.48
N ASN A 56 11.11 -6.85 -8.19
CA ASN A 56 10.82 -8.19 -8.68
C ASN A 56 9.53 -8.20 -9.53
N GLN A 57 8.55 -9.04 -9.18
CA GLN A 57 7.28 -9.19 -9.89
C GLN A 57 6.15 -8.30 -9.31
N ILE A 58 6.49 -7.32 -8.47
CA ILE A 58 5.53 -6.46 -7.76
C ILE A 58 5.80 -5.00 -8.10
N GLU A 59 4.79 -4.34 -8.66
CA GLU A 59 4.77 -2.90 -8.93
C GLU A 59 3.72 -2.23 -8.03
N ARG A 60 4.08 -1.10 -7.42
CA ARG A 60 3.16 -0.26 -6.66
C ARG A 60 3.45 1.22 -6.88
N GLN A 61 2.43 2.05 -6.78
CA GLN A 61 2.62 3.49 -6.77
C GLN A 61 3.37 3.92 -5.50
N ILE A 62 4.25 4.90 -5.66
CA ILE A 62 4.95 5.61 -4.57
C ILE A 62 4.79 7.11 -4.79
N CYS A 63 4.73 7.87 -3.70
CA CYS A 63 4.43 9.30 -3.72
C CYS A 63 3.03 9.64 -4.28
N GLU A 64 2.57 10.84 -3.95
CA GLU A 64 1.36 11.40 -4.55
C GLU A 64 1.65 11.85 -6.00
N PRO A 65 0.71 11.68 -6.94
CA PRO A 65 0.84 12.22 -8.29
C PRO A 65 1.07 13.73 -8.28
N THR A 66 1.92 14.21 -9.17
CA THR A 66 2.22 15.64 -9.30
C THR A 66 1.80 16.16 -10.66
N LYS A 67 1.21 17.36 -10.70
CA LYS A 67 0.78 18.02 -11.94
C LYS A 67 1.77 19.12 -12.32
N LEU A 68 2.29 19.09 -13.55
CA LEU A 68 3.19 20.12 -14.08
C LEU A 68 2.71 20.61 -15.43
N ARG A 69 3.00 21.87 -15.75
CA ARG A 69 2.75 22.44 -17.08
C ARG A 69 4.00 22.30 -17.93
N LEU A 70 3.88 21.61 -19.06
CA LEU A 70 4.96 21.41 -20.03
C LEU A 70 4.77 22.29 -21.26
N SER A 71 5.87 22.90 -21.71
CA SER A 71 5.97 23.58 -23.00
C SER A 71 6.95 22.87 -23.95
N ILE A 72 7.44 21.70 -23.54
CA ILE A 72 8.40 20.85 -24.26
C ILE A 72 7.75 19.52 -24.59
N ASP A 73 8.28 18.82 -25.60
CA ASP A 73 7.78 17.51 -25.99
C ASP A 73 7.96 16.51 -24.82
N PRO A 74 6.88 15.90 -24.30
CA PRO A 74 6.93 14.94 -23.21
C PRO A 74 7.72 13.67 -23.53
N ARG A 75 8.19 13.46 -24.78
CA ARG A 75 9.06 12.34 -25.22
C ARG A 75 10.56 12.62 -25.03
N THR A 76 10.91 13.88 -24.79
CA THR A 76 12.30 14.35 -24.68
C THR A 76 12.68 14.70 -23.25
N LEU A 77 11.83 14.34 -22.27
CA LEU A 77 12.07 14.60 -20.86
C LEU A 77 13.27 13.78 -20.38
N ASP A 78 14.13 14.42 -19.60
CA ASP A 78 15.30 13.79 -18.97
C ASP A 78 15.12 13.78 -17.45
N PHE A 79 15.01 12.59 -16.86
CA PHE A 79 14.94 12.45 -15.41
C PHE A 79 16.25 11.95 -14.82
N VAL A 80 16.60 12.50 -13.66
CA VAL A 80 17.65 11.99 -12.78
C VAL A 80 16.98 11.35 -11.57
N VAL A 81 17.12 10.02 -11.49
CA VAL A 81 16.55 9.19 -10.41
C VAL A 81 17.68 8.60 -9.60
N PHE A 82 17.71 8.86 -8.30
CA PHE A 82 18.70 8.28 -7.41
C PHE A 82 18.15 8.00 -6.03
N VAL A 83 18.77 7.03 -5.36
CA VAL A 83 18.54 6.73 -3.96
C VAL A 83 19.85 6.88 -3.19
N PHE A 84 19.77 7.27 -1.93
CA PHE A 84 20.91 7.25 -1.02
C PHE A 84 20.51 6.60 0.31
N PRO A 85 21.46 6.00 1.05
CA PRO A 85 21.16 5.35 2.32
C PRO A 85 20.53 6.34 3.30
N GLY A 86 19.48 5.90 4.00
CA GLY A 86 18.93 6.64 5.14
C GLY A 86 19.83 6.55 6.37
N LYS A 87 19.50 7.32 7.42
CA LYS A 87 20.32 7.40 8.64
C LYS A 87 20.43 6.07 9.38
N SER A 88 19.31 5.55 9.86
CA SER A 88 19.25 4.33 10.66
C SER A 88 17.87 3.72 10.53
N SER A 89 17.80 2.40 10.36
CA SER A 89 16.53 1.68 10.19
C SER A 89 16.59 0.29 10.79
N LEU A 90 15.41 -0.24 11.09
CA LEU A 90 15.21 -1.64 11.41
C LEU A 90 14.22 -2.26 10.39
N PRO A 91 14.58 -3.35 9.70
CA PRO A 91 15.90 -3.98 9.67
C PRO A 91 17.02 -3.05 9.14
N VAL A 92 18.27 -3.34 9.49
CA VAL A 92 19.44 -2.58 9.02
C VAL A 92 19.59 -2.72 7.50
N GLY A 93 20.05 -1.66 6.83
CA GLY A 93 20.28 -1.67 5.38
C GLY A 93 19.01 -1.62 4.53
N SER A 94 17.84 -1.38 5.15
CA SER A 94 16.57 -1.38 4.44
C SER A 94 16.05 0.01 4.08
N LEU A 95 16.53 1.09 4.70
CA LEU A 95 16.00 2.43 4.48
C LEU A 95 16.80 3.23 3.45
N TRP A 96 16.08 3.79 2.49
CA TRP A 96 16.59 4.63 1.42
C TRP A 96 15.81 5.94 1.33
N SER A 97 16.49 6.98 0.89
CA SER A 97 15.88 8.25 0.48
C SER A 97 15.91 8.36 -1.03
N LEU A 98 14.74 8.46 -1.65
CA LEU A 98 14.55 8.62 -3.10
C LEU A 98 14.47 10.10 -3.48
N ARG A 99 15.11 10.46 -4.58
CA ARG A 99 14.93 11.75 -5.25
C ARG A 99 14.77 11.55 -6.75
N VAL A 100 13.78 12.24 -7.32
CA VAL A 100 13.53 12.29 -8.75
C VAL A 100 13.53 13.76 -9.19
N TRP A 101 14.41 14.08 -10.12
CA TRP A 101 14.52 15.40 -10.72
C TRP A 101 14.21 15.33 -12.21
N LEU A 102 13.49 16.32 -12.72
CA LEU A 102 13.32 16.56 -14.16
C LEU A 102 14.32 17.64 -14.58
N ARG A 103 15.16 17.35 -15.59
CA ARG A 103 16.13 18.27 -16.17
C ARG A 103 15.60 18.83 -17.48
N THR A 104 15.60 20.16 -17.59
CA THR A 104 15.16 20.88 -18.78
C THR A 104 16.03 22.11 -18.96
N GLN A 105 16.72 22.24 -20.10
CA GLN A 105 17.53 23.42 -20.44
C GLN A 105 18.47 23.87 -19.29
N SER A 106 19.21 22.93 -18.71
CA SER A 106 20.11 23.15 -17.56
C SER A 106 19.43 23.52 -16.22
N ILE A 107 18.11 23.59 -16.17
CA ILE A 107 17.32 23.76 -14.95
C ILE A 107 16.89 22.39 -14.44
N SER A 108 16.97 22.17 -13.12
CA SER A 108 16.55 20.92 -12.48
C SER A 108 15.38 21.17 -11.53
N HIS A 109 14.27 20.46 -11.76
CA HIS A 109 13.06 20.53 -10.94
C HIS A 109 12.92 19.24 -10.13
N ARG A 110 12.87 19.32 -8.80
CA ARG A 110 12.57 18.14 -7.98
C ARG A 110 11.10 17.82 -8.07
N ILE A 111 10.76 16.65 -8.62
CA ILE A 111 9.37 16.25 -8.84
C ILE A 111 8.89 15.30 -7.73
N PHE A 112 9.73 14.34 -7.34
CA PHE A 112 9.39 13.40 -6.26
C PHE A 112 10.50 13.29 -5.23
N ALA A 113 10.10 13.08 -3.97
CA ALA A 113 10.99 12.80 -2.86
C ALA A 113 10.28 11.90 -1.84
N ASP A 114 10.96 10.85 -1.40
CA ASP A 114 10.52 9.97 -0.31
C ASP A 114 11.73 9.68 0.58
N ASP A 115 11.61 9.92 1.88
CA ASP A 115 12.67 9.63 2.86
C ASP A 115 12.43 8.33 3.63
N GLU A 116 11.37 7.61 3.29
CA GLU A 116 10.94 6.38 3.94
C GLU A 116 10.73 5.24 2.94
N LEU A 117 11.64 5.13 1.96
CA LEU A 117 11.67 4.00 1.04
C LEU A 117 12.35 2.79 1.70
N PHE A 118 11.55 1.89 2.26
CA PHE A 118 12.04 0.68 2.93
C PHE A 118 12.05 -0.52 1.98
N VAL A 119 13.24 -0.94 1.56
CA VAL A 119 13.50 -2.03 0.60
C VAL A 119 14.81 -2.74 0.95
N GLY A 120 14.83 -4.07 0.86
CA GLY A 120 16.09 -4.81 0.94
C GLY A 120 15.95 -6.31 0.68
N LYS A 121 17.08 -6.96 0.45
CA LYS A 121 17.22 -8.39 0.20
C LYS A 121 17.70 -9.08 1.48
N ASP A 122 17.08 -10.20 1.82
CA ASP A 122 17.46 -11.05 2.96
C ASP A 122 17.63 -10.27 4.27
N LEU A 123 16.69 -9.37 4.54
CA LEU A 123 16.73 -8.51 5.72
C LEU A 123 16.66 -9.34 7.01
N ASP A 124 17.53 -9.00 7.96
CA ASP A 124 17.53 -9.62 9.28
C ASP A 124 16.42 -9.04 10.17
N PHE A 125 15.22 -9.62 10.08
CA PHE A 125 14.11 -9.27 10.96
C PHE A 125 14.32 -9.73 12.41
N ASN A 126 15.23 -10.66 12.69
CA ASN A 126 15.50 -11.11 14.06
C ASN A 126 16.26 -10.05 14.87
N SER A 127 16.92 -9.11 14.19
CA SER A 127 17.54 -7.93 14.83
C SER A 127 16.54 -6.97 15.49
N ILE A 128 15.24 -7.12 15.24
CA ILE A 128 14.21 -6.25 15.80
C ILE A 128 13.83 -6.75 17.21
N ALA A 129 14.37 -6.09 18.22
CA ALA A 129 14.06 -6.38 19.62
C ALA A 129 12.55 -6.31 19.90
N ASP A 130 12.08 -7.24 20.73
CA ASP A 130 10.70 -7.35 21.22
C ASP A 130 9.62 -7.48 20.13
N ALA A 131 10.00 -7.77 18.88
CA ALA A 131 9.06 -7.92 17.79
C ALA A 131 8.27 -9.23 17.90
N SER A 132 6.95 -9.13 17.75
CA SER A 132 6.06 -10.28 17.62
C SER A 132 5.62 -10.42 16.17
N PHE A 133 6.03 -11.53 15.55
CA PHE A 133 5.80 -11.79 14.13
C PHE A 133 4.56 -12.65 13.90
N ALA A 134 3.72 -12.22 12.96
CA ALA A 134 2.59 -13.00 12.50
C ALA A 134 3.07 -14.17 11.65
N ARG A 135 2.57 -15.36 11.94
CA ARG A 135 2.89 -16.60 11.21
C ARG A 135 1.76 -16.92 10.25
N LEU A 136 2.10 -17.16 8.98
CA LEU A 136 1.15 -17.67 7.99
C LEU A 136 0.64 -19.04 8.45
N LYS A 137 -0.67 -19.20 8.54
CA LYS A 137 -1.34 -20.45 8.93
C LYS A 137 -2.05 -21.12 7.77
N THR A 138 -2.76 -20.31 7.00
CA THR A 138 -3.59 -20.79 5.90
C THR A 138 -3.44 -19.86 4.71
N ALA A 139 -3.30 -20.41 3.52
CA ALA A 139 -3.35 -19.69 2.26
C ALA A 139 -4.49 -20.27 1.40
N ASN A 140 -5.50 -19.46 1.15
CA ASN A 140 -6.66 -19.79 0.33
C ASN A 140 -6.52 -19.18 -1.07
N ALA A 141 -7.55 -19.34 -1.90
CA ALA A 141 -7.55 -18.81 -3.27
C ALA A 141 -7.46 -17.27 -3.35
N ASN A 142 -8.06 -16.56 -2.38
CA ASN A 142 -8.19 -15.11 -2.36
C ASN A 142 -7.78 -14.48 -1.02
N SER A 143 -7.17 -15.26 -0.12
CA SER A 143 -6.77 -14.78 1.20
C SER A 143 -5.61 -15.56 1.80
N GLN A 144 -4.91 -14.93 2.72
CA GLN A 144 -3.89 -15.51 3.59
C GLN A 144 -4.20 -15.12 5.03
N ILE A 145 -4.20 -16.11 5.93
CA ILE A 145 -4.51 -15.95 7.35
C ILE A 145 -3.22 -16.08 8.14
N TYR A 146 -2.91 -15.06 8.93
CA TYR A 146 -1.75 -14.98 9.79
C TYR A 146 -2.18 -14.93 11.25
N GLN A 147 -1.48 -15.65 12.12
CA GLN A 147 -1.70 -15.60 13.57
C GLN A 147 -0.50 -14.96 14.27
N SER A 148 -0.76 -14.05 15.20
CA SER A 148 0.24 -13.34 15.99
C SER A 148 -0.24 -13.11 17.42
N TYR A 149 0.64 -12.50 18.22
CA TYR A 149 0.30 -11.91 19.51
C TYR A 149 0.64 -10.42 19.50
N VAL A 150 -0.26 -9.56 19.98
CA VAL A 150 -0.01 -8.12 20.12
C VAL A 150 -0.45 -7.70 21.51
N GLY A 151 0.49 -7.22 22.33
CA GLY A 151 0.20 -6.89 23.74
C GLY A 151 -0.37 -8.07 24.51
N LYS A 152 0.16 -9.28 24.28
CA LYS A 152 -0.34 -10.57 24.81
C LYS A 152 -1.72 -10.99 24.30
N ALA A 153 -2.43 -10.18 23.52
CA ALA A 153 -3.69 -10.58 22.89
C ALA A 153 -3.40 -11.48 21.68
N PRO A 154 -4.08 -12.63 21.52
CA PRO A 154 -4.05 -13.37 20.27
C PRO A 154 -4.73 -12.55 19.17
N VAL A 155 -4.06 -12.43 18.03
CA VAL A 155 -4.55 -11.64 16.88
C VAL A 155 -4.48 -12.47 15.61
N THR A 156 -5.56 -12.46 14.84
CA THR A 156 -5.60 -13.02 13.49
C THR A 156 -5.56 -11.88 12.50
N PHE A 157 -4.55 -11.83 11.63
CA PHE A 157 -4.53 -10.93 10.48
C PHE A 157 -5.01 -11.68 9.24
N THR A 158 -5.99 -11.13 8.54
CA THR A 158 -6.50 -11.67 7.28
C THR A 158 -6.11 -10.73 6.16
N VAL A 159 -5.25 -11.22 5.26
CA VAL A 159 -4.90 -10.52 4.02
C VAL A 159 -5.78 -11.09 2.92
N SER A 160 -6.66 -10.28 2.35
CA SER A 160 -7.52 -10.67 1.22
C SER A 160 -7.18 -9.84 -0.01
N TRP A 161 -7.41 -10.38 -1.20
CA TRP A 161 -7.22 -9.63 -2.43
C TRP A 161 -8.32 -9.86 -3.45
N LYS A 162 -8.55 -8.83 -4.28
CA LYS A 162 -9.47 -8.87 -5.42
C LYS A 162 -8.80 -8.27 -6.63
N GLN A 163 -8.89 -8.94 -7.77
CA GLN A 163 -8.45 -8.40 -9.04
C GLN A 163 -9.35 -7.22 -9.45
N LYS A 164 -8.74 -6.07 -9.77
CA LYS A 164 -9.44 -4.85 -10.22
C LYS A 164 -9.35 -4.67 -11.74
N SER A 165 -8.18 -4.94 -12.30
CA SER A 165 -7.91 -4.86 -13.75
C SER A 165 -6.79 -5.83 -14.14
N ASP A 166 -6.30 -5.74 -15.38
CA ASP A 166 -5.20 -6.60 -15.85
C ASP A 166 -4.00 -6.52 -14.89
N LYS A 167 -3.65 -7.67 -14.32
CA LYS A 167 -2.60 -7.86 -13.32
C LYS A 167 -2.66 -6.98 -12.06
N THR A 168 -3.70 -6.18 -11.87
CA THR A 168 -3.80 -5.24 -10.75
C THR A 168 -4.77 -5.76 -9.71
N TYR A 169 -4.29 -5.89 -8.48
CA TYR A 169 -5.00 -6.45 -7.35
C TYR A 169 -5.10 -5.41 -6.23
N SER A 170 -6.28 -5.29 -5.65
CA SER A 170 -6.50 -4.56 -4.40
C SER A 170 -6.37 -5.53 -3.24
N TYR A 171 -5.46 -5.24 -2.30
CA TYR A 171 -5.25 -5.98 -1.07
C TYR A 171 -5.87 -5.24 0.11
N ASN A 172 -6.65 -5.97 0.92
CA ASN A 172 -7.14 -5.51 2.21
C ASN A 172 -6.52 -6.36 3.32
N ILE A 173 -6.09 -5.70 4.39
CA ILE A 173 -5.53 -6.36 5.57
C ILE A 173 -6.39 -5.97 6.75
N GLU A 174 -7.00 -6.97 7.38
CA GLU A 174 -7.85 -6.81 8.56
C GLU A 174 -7.22 -7.55 9.73
N TYR A 175 -7.55 -7.13 10.95
CA TYR A 175 -7.23 -7.90 12.14
C TYR A 175 -8.51 -8.26 12.89
N ASP A 176 -8.50 -9.38 13.60
CA ASP A 176 -9.49 -9.78 14.59
C ASP A 176 -8.77 -10.18 15.89
N ALA A 177 -9.29 -9.69 17.02
CA ALA A 177 -8.84 -10.05 18.35
C ALA A 177 -10.04 -10.10 19.31
N GLY A 178 -10.35 -11.28 19.84
CA GLY A 178 -11.44 -11.46 20.80
C GLY A 178 -12.82 -11.11 20.25
N GLY A 179 -13.05 -11.27 18.94
CA GLY A 179 -14.32 -10.94 18.27
C GLY A 179 -14.49 -9.45 17.91
N VAL A 180 -13.45 -8.64 18.11
CA VAL A 180 -13.38 -7.25 17.62
C VAL A 180 -12.31 -7.16 16.55
N GLY A 181 -12.69 -6.65 15.39
CA GLY A 181 -11.78 -6.48 14.27
C GLY A 181 -11.93 -5.13 13.57
N ALA A 182 -10.89 -4.75 12.84
CA ALA A 182 -10.90 -3.58 11.97
C ALA A 182 -9.92 -3.72 10.81
N THR A 183 -10.14 -2.90 9.78
CA THR A 183 -9.24 -2.80 8.64
C THR A 183 -7.97 -2.05 9.03
N VAL A 184 -6.82 -2.70 8.80
CA VAL A 184 -5.47 -2.14 8.99
C VAL A 184 -5.01 -1.44 7.72
N VAL A 185 -5.23 -2.10 6.57
CA VAL A 185 -4.88 -1.58 5.25
C VAL A 185 -6.08 -1.77 4.34
N GLN A 186 -6.51 -0.70 3.69
CA GLN A 186 -7.61 -0.71 2.73
C GLN A 186 -7.08 -0.38 1.34
N ASP A 187 -7.52 -1.15 0.35
CA ASP A 187 -7.25 -0.94 -1.08
C ASP A 187 -5.76 -0.71 -1.42
N LEU A 188 -4.85 -1.50 -0.85
CA LEU A 188 -3.45 -1.51 -1.28
C LEU A 188 -3.37 -2.07 -2.71
N LEU A 189 -3.16 -1.19 -3.68
CA LEU A 189 -3.08 -1.55 -5.09
C LEU A 189 -1.68 -2.05 -5.44
N LEU A 190 -1.59 -3.31 -5.86
CA LEU A 190 -0.37 -3.94 -6.35
C LEU A 190 -0.61 -4.48 -7.77
N LYS A 191 0.30 -4.18 -8.68
CA LYS A 191 0.35 -4.80 -10.00
C LYS A 191 1.36 -5.93 -10.00
N LEU A 192 0.91 -7.13 -10.35
CA LEU A 192 1.65 -8.37 -10.15
C LEU A 192 1.92 -9.06 -11.49
N ASP A 193 3.18 -9.38 -11.74
CA ASP A 193 3.59 -10.24 -12.86
C ASP A 193 3.61 -11.73 -12.47
N CYS A 194 3.04 -12.07 -11.31
CA CYS A 194 2.97 -13.43 -10.79
C CYS A 194 1.58 -13.74 -10.23
N ASP A 195 1.38 -15.00 -9.85
CA ASP A 195 0.21 -15.39 -9.07
C ASP A 195 0.18 -14.64 -7.72
N PRO A 196 -0.92 -13.97 -7.36
CA PRO A 196 -1.03 -13.22 -6.10
C PRO A 196 -0.81 -14.09 -4.85
N ARG A 197 -1.02 -15.41 -4.94
CA ARG A 197 -0.77 -16.36 -3.84
C ARG A 197 0.70 -16.53 -3.50
N ARG A 198 1.60 -16.21 -4.44
CA ARG A 198 3.06 -16.28 -4.24
C ARG A 198 3.60 -15.07 -3.46
N ILE A 199 2.80 -14.02 -3.34
CA ILE A 199 3.13 -12.86 -2.53
C ILE A 199 2.78 -13.17 -1.09
N THR A 200 3.74 -13.00 -0.20
CA THR A 200 3.54 -13.22 1.24
C THR A 200 3.86 -11.94 2.00
N PHE A 201 3.36 -11.86 3.23
CA PHE A 201 3.52 -10.69 4.08
C PHE A 201 4.33 -11.04 5.32
N THR A 202 5.27 -10.17 5.67
CA THR A 202 5.92 -10.15 6.98
C THR A 202 5.25 -9.05 7.79
N ILE A 203 4.39 -9.46 8.72
CA ILE A 203 3.64 -8.58 9.61
C ILE A 203 4.23 -8.73 11.00
N TYR A 204 4.62 -7.63 11.63
CA TYR A 204 5.08 -7.65 13.02
C TYR A 204 4.62 -6.45 13.81
N SER A 205 4.53 -6.65 15.13
CA SER A 205 4.30 -5.60 16.10
C SER A 205 5.51 -5.42 17.01
N VAL A 206 5.78 -4.18 17.43
CA VAL A 206 6.80 -3.86 18.45
C VAL A 206 6.11 -3.06 19.56
N PRO A 207 6.22 -3.47 20.83
CA PRO A 207 5.58 -2.76 21.93
C PRO A 207 6.11 -1.33 22.07
N MET A 208 5.23 -0.43 22.51
CA MET A 208 5.56 0.97 22.83
C MET A 208 5.23 1.28 24.28
N THR A 209 5.98 2.22 24.86
CA THR A 209 5.62 2.85 26.12
C THR A 209 4.20 3.41 26.01
N SER A 210 3.33 2.98 26.92
CA SER A 210 1.90 3.29 26.88
C SER A 210 1.29 3.28 28.27
N THR A 211 0.11 3.89 28.39
CA THR A 211 -0.69 3.93 29.61
C THR A 211 -2.13 3.56 29.23
N PRO A 212 -2.64 2.38 29.64
CA PRO A 212 -1.96 1.33 30.42
C PRO A 212 -0.81 0.65 29.66
N ALA A 213 0.10 0.01 30.41
CA ALA A 213 1.25 -0.67 29.85
C ALA A 213 0.83 -1.85 28.95
N GLY A 214 1.52 -2.01 27.82
CA GLY A 214 1.25 -3.07 26.84
C GLY A 214 0.08 -2.78 25.90
N ALA A 215 -0.52 -1.59 25.96
CA ALA A 215 -1.66 -1.23 25.12
C ALA A 215 -1.29 -0.64 23.76
N SER A 216 -0.11 -0.04 23.58
CA SER A 216 0.29 0.58 22.31
C SER A 216 1.45 -0.15 21.63
N HIS A 217 1.37 -0.26 20.32
CA HIS A 217 2.31 -1.01 19.49
C HIS A 217 2.57 -0.29 18.16
N ARG A 218 3.78 -0.47 17.64
CA ARG A 218 4.11 -0.19 16.25
C ARG A 218 3.76 -1.42 15.43
N ILE A 219 2.97 -1.28 14.37
CA ILE A 219 2.80 -2.34 13.38
C ILE A 219 3.53 -1.96 12.09
N ARG A 220 4.18 -2.96 11.49
CA ARG A 220 4.85 -2.85 10.20
C ARG A 220 4.42 -4.01 9.32
N ILE A 221 4.12 -3.71 8.07
CA ILE A 221 3.71 -4.69 7.06
C ILE A 221 4.65 -4.57 5.88
N TRP A 222 5.32 -5.68 5.60
CA TRP A 222 6.23 -5.84 4.48
C TRP A 222 5.67 -6.87 3.53
N VAL A 223 5.77 -6.58 2.25
CA VAL A 223 5.57 -7.57 1.20
C VAL A 223 6.89 -8.28 0.95
N ARG A 224 6.82 -9.60 0.80
CA ARG A 224 7.93 -10.52 0.58
C ARG A 224 7.71 -11.28 -0.71
N SER A 225 8.73 -11.29 -1.57
CA SER A 225 8.76 -12.07 -2.81
C SER A 225 10.07 -12.83 -2.94
N LEU A 226 10.03 -14.01 -3.56
CA LEU A 226 11.23 -14.81 -3.83
C LEU A 226 12.11 -14.07 -4.84
N ALA A 227 13.38 -13.84 -4.49
CA ALA A 227 14.35 -13.24 -5.39
C ALA A 227 14.52 -14.14 -6.63
N PRO A 228 14.59 -13.57 -7.84
CA PRO A 228 14.91 -14.37 -9.02
C PRO A 228 16.31 -14.97 -8.84
N PHE A 229 16.41 -16.30 -8.99
CA PHE A 229 17.70 -16.97 -9.08
C PHE A 229 18.43 -16.47 -10.33
N PRO A 230 19.73 -16.16 -10.26
CA PRO A 230 20.51 -15.94 -11.47
C PRO A 230 20.54 -17.25 -12.27
N THR A 231 19.70 -17.34 -13.29
CA THR A 231 19.82 -18.32 -14.37
C THR A 231 20.98 -17.89 -15.27
N GLU A 232 22.21 -17.99 -14.79
CA GLU A 232 23.35 -18.13 -15.70
C GLU A 232 23.64 -19.63 -15.84
N PRO A 233 23.58 -20.20 -17.06
CA PRO A 233 24.07 -21.54 -17.32
C PRO A 233 25.60 -21.49 -17.35
N GLY A 234 26.23 -21.45 -16.17
CA GLY A 234 27.65 -21.77 -16.04
C GLY A 234 27.84 -23.26 -16.31
N PRO A 235 28.84 -23.68 -17.12
CA PRO A 235 29.19 -25.08 -17.19
C PRO A 235 29.80 -25.47 -15.84
N VAL A 236 29.58 -26.71 -15.42
CA VAL A 236 30.13 -27.37 -14.21
C VAL A 236 29.27 -27.25 -12.93
N GLY A 237 28.38 -28.23 -12.75
CA GLY A 237 28.06 -28.83 -11.44
C GLY A 237 27.47 -27.93 -10.35
N HIS A 238 26.18 -27.59 -10.45
CA HIS A 238 25.47 -26.98 -9.33
C HIS A 238 25.15 -28.03 -8.25
N TYR A 239 25.96 -28.06 -7.20
CA TYR A 239 25.49 -28.50 -5.88
C TYR A 239 24.40 -27.52 -5.43
N THR A 240 23.14 -27.94 -5.52
CA THR A 240 22.03 -27.23 -4.88
C THR A 240 22.17 -27.38 -3.37
N LEU A 241 22.75 -26.37 -2.72
CA LEU A 241 22.73 -26.28 -1.26
C LEU A 241 21.25 -26.17 -0.79
N PRO A 242 20.85 -26.84 0.30
CA PRO A 242 19.45 -26.90 0.74
C PRO A 242 18.89 -25.59 1.34
N PHE A 243 19.59 -24.45 1.21
CA PHE A 243 19.27 -23.17 1.86
C PHE A 243 19.18 -21.97 0.90
N THR A 244 18.73 -22.17 -0.33
CA THR A 244 18.93 -21.17 -1.40
C THR A 244 17.77 -20.19 -1.63
N ASP A 245 16.73 -20.14 -0.79
CA ASP A 245 15.65 -19.17 -1.00
C ASP A 245 16.02 -17.79 -0.47
N SER A 246 16.42 -16.90 -1.38
CA SER A 246 16.60 -15.47 -1.10
C SER A 246 15.31 -14.71 -1.32
N TYR A 247 15.01 -13.72 -0.48
CA TYR A 247 13.79 -12.94 -0.54
C TYR A 247 14.06 -11.44 -0.61
N ILE A 248 13.25 -10.76 -1.41
CA ILE A 248 13.23 -9.30 -1.45
C ILE A 248 12.01 -8.82 -0.69
N TYR A 249 12.25 -7.85 0.18
CA TYR A 249 11.27 -7.22 1.05
C TYR A 249 11.12 -5.76 0.69
N HIS A 250 9.88 -5.28 0.69
CA HIS A 250 9.61 -3.86 0.68
C HIS A 250 8.43 -3.53 1.60
N ARG A 251 8.56 -2.45 2.37
CA ARG A 251 7.52 -2.06 3.32
C ARG A 251 6.39 -1.39 2.55
N VAL A 252 5.16 -1.83 2.82
CA VAL A 252 3.96 -1.30 2.17
C VAL A 252 3.09 -0.50 3.13
N TRP A 253 3.20 -0.77 4.44
CA TRP A 253 2.40 -0.05 5.42
C TRP A 253 3.08 -0.02 6.80
N LYS A 254 2.77 1.02 7.56
CA LYS A 254 3.18 1.18 8.97
C LYS A 254 2.14 1.96 9.75
N SER A 255 2.06 1.69 11.06
CA SER A 255 1.38 2.54 12.03
C SER A 255 2.10 2.50 13.37
N ASP A 256 2.18 3.64 14.04
CA ASP A 256 2.66 3.77 15.42
C ASP A 256 1.51 4.01 16.41
N GLY A 257 0.27 3.99 15.91
CA GLY A 257 -0.94 4.25 16.69
C GLY A 257 -1.77 2.99 16.97
N PHE A 258 -1.23 1.80 16.75
CA PHE A 258 -1.99 0.56 16.93
C PHE A 258 -2.17 0.28 18.43
N ARG A 259 -3.43 0.22 18.89
CA ARG A 259 -3.76 0.03 20.30
C ARG A 259 -4.50 -1.28 20.51
N LEU A 260 -3.88 -2.21 21.22
CA LEU A 260 -4.44 -3.51 21.57
C LEU A 260 -3.64 -4.11 22.73
N GLY A 261 -4.31 -4.78 23.66
CA GLY A 261 -3.63 -5.55 24.69
C GLY A 261 -4.60 -6.44 25.46
N ALA A 262 -4.10 -7.58 25.92
CA ALA A 262 -4.81 -8.48 26.80
C ALA A 262 -4.40 -8.23 28.25
N HIS A 263 -5.35 -8.37 29.17
CA HIS A 263 -5.13 -8.24 30.61
C HIS A 263 -4.48 -6.90 31.00
N LEU A 264 -4.94 -5.80 30.39
CA LEU A 264 -4.49 -4.47 30.74
C LEU A 264 -4.90 -4.15 32.18
N ASP A 265 -3.92 -3.83 33.02
CA ASP A 265 -4.15 -3.49 34.43
C ASP A 265 -4.53 -2.01 34.57
N PHE A 266 -5.82 -1.73 34.39
CA PHE A 266 -6.38 -0.39 34.60
C PHE A 266 -6.38 0.04 36.08
N LEU A 267 -6.32 -0.91 37.02
CA LEU A 267 -6.34 -0.61 38.46
C LEU A 267 -5.00 -0.04 38.93
N SER A 268 -3.89 -0.51 38.35
CA SER A 268 -2.54 0.03 38.61
C SER A 268 -2.36 1.51 38.29
N LEU A 269 -3.26 2.10 37.48
CA LEU A 269 -3.20 3.50 37.08
C LEU A 269 -3.60 4.47 38.21
N SER A 270 -4.24 3.97 39.28
CA SER A 270 -4.49 4.66 40.55
C SER A 270 -5.06 6.09 40.37
N ASN A 271 -4.73 7.01 41.29
CA ASN A 271 -5.26 8.37 41.42
C ASN A 271 -4.97 9.28 40.21
N LYS A 272 -4.20 8.79 39.22
CA LYS A 272 -3.87 9.53 38.01
C LYS A 272 -4.95 9.43 36.93
N MET A 273 -5.99 8.62 37.14
CA MET A 273 -7.06 8.39 36.17
C MET A 273 -8.44 8.66 36.78
N VAL A 274 -9.30 9.27 35.98
CA VAL A 274 -10.74 9.35 36.25
C VAL A 274 -11.42 8.29 35.37
N LEU A 275 -12.02 7.27 36.00
CA LEU A 275 -12.76 6.22 35.30
C LEU A 275 -14.23 6.61 35.14
N GLY A 276 -14.75 6.39 33.94
CA GLY A 276 -16.20 6.36 33.74
C GLY A 276 -16.80 5.13 34.42
N PHE A 277 -17.97 5.30 35.02
CA PHE A 277 -18.80 4.19 35.46
C PHE A 277 -19.91 3.96 34.44
N ALA A 278 -20.29 2.71 34.23
CA ALA A 278 -21.42 2.40 33.37
C ALA A 278 -22.70 3.01 33.97
N ALA A 279 -23.48 3.71 33.16
CA ALA A 279 -24.81 4.14 33.58
C ALA A 279 -25.69 2.91 33.83
N SER A 280 -26.57 2.99 34.82
CA SER A 280 -27.41 1.88 35.30
C SER A 280 -28.29 1.25 34.21
N ASN A 281 -28.54 1.96 33.12
CA ASN A 281 -29.41 1.56 32.02
C ASN A 281 -28.65 1.17 30.74
N THR A 282 -27.41 0.67 30.84
CA THR A 282 -26.59 0.25 29.67
C THR A 282 -26.41 -1.27 29.59
N PRO A 283 -26.34 -1.88 28.37
CA PRO A 283 -26.47 -1.25 27.05
C PRO A 283 -27.93 -0.91 26.68
N GLN A 284 -28.15 0.13 25.88
CA GLN A 284 -29.47 0.44 25.30
C GLN A 284 -29.48 0.14 23.81
N THR A 285 -30.51 -0.57 23.36
CA THR A 285 -30.78 -0.76 21.93
C THR A 285 -31.66 0.37 21.43
N VAL A 286 -31.09 1.28 20.65
CA VAL A 286 -31.84 2.36 19.98
C VAL A 286 -32.27 1.88 18.60
N VAL A 287 -33.58 1.67 18.41
CA VAL A 287 -34.14 1.34 17.09
C VAL A 287 -34.51 2.63 16.37
N THR A 288 -33.69 3.04 15.40
CA THR A 288 -34.02 4.18 14.53
C THR A 288 -34.83 3.69 13.33
N VAL A 289 -36.12 4.02 13.28
CA VAL A 289 -36.95 3.79 12.08
C VAL A 289 -36.55 4.82 11.04
N ARG A 290 -35.88 4.41 9.95
CA ARG A 290 -35.65 5.28 8.79
C ARG A 290 -36.99 5.52 8.09
N SER A 291 -37.53 6.73 8.19
CA SER A 291 -38.65 7.14 7.34
C SER A 291 -38.20 7.11 5.88
N VAL A 292 -38.83 6.27 5.06
CA VAL A 292 -38.64 6.27 3.61
C VAL A 292 -39.09 7.64 3.08
N PRO A 293 -38.27 8.37 2.32
CA PRO A 293 -38.71 9.63 1.70
C PRO A 293 -39.94 9.36 0.84
N PRO A 294 -40.99 10.19 0.90
CA PRO A 294 -42.14 10.03 0.01
C PRO A 294 -41.65 10.09 -1.45
N PRO A 295 -42.21 9.26 -2.35
CA PRO A 295 -41.83 9.29 -3.75
C PRO A 295 -42.04 10.70 -4.32
N PRO A 296 -41.16 11.16 -5.22
CA PRO A 296 -41.33 12.46 -5.86
C PRO A 296 -42.71 12.50 -6.51
N ARG A 297 -43.52 13.50 -6.14
CA ARG A 297 -44.80 13.75 -6.82
C ARG A 297 -44.46 14.16 -8.25
N ASP A 298 -44.80 13.32 -9.21
CA ASP A 298 -44.78 13.70 -10.62
C ASP A 298 -45.71 14.91 -10.80
N THR A 299 -45.13 16.10 -10.93
CA THR A 299 -45.82 17.27 -11.48
C THR A 299 -46.05 17.05 -12.97
N TYR A 300 -47.01 16.20 -13.32
CA TYR A 300 -47.67 16.28 -14.60
C TYR A 300 -48.63 17.48 -14.55
N SER A 301 -48.19 18.61 -15.10
CA SER A 301 -49.10 19.65 -15.57
C SER A 301 -49.75 19.16 -16.87
N PRO A 302 -51.07 18.90 -16.92
CA PRO A 302 -51.74 18.71 -18.19
C PRO A 302 -51.87 20.09 -18.86
N ALA A 303 -51.08 20.31 -19.91
CA ALA A 303 -51.34 21.39 -20.85
C ALA A 303 -52.75 21.21 -21.42
N SER A 304 -53.58 22.22 -21.20
CA SER A 304 -54.94 22.34 -21.70
C SER A 304 -54.99 22.23 -23.22
N MET A 305 -55.63 21.17 -23.73
CA MET A 305 -56.30 21.22 -25.03
C MET A 305 -57.64 21.95 -24.87
N ARG A 306 -57.77 23.13 -25.48
CA ARG A 306 -59.02 23.65 -26.08
C ARG A 306 -58.58 24.48 -27.30
N LYS A 307 -58.81 23.95 -28.50
CA LYS A 307 -59.91 24.30 -29.43
C LYS A 307 -59.73 25.69 -30.01
#